data_AF-A0A0W8DE39-F1
#
_entry.id   AF-A0A0W8DE39-F1
#
_cell.length_a   1.000
_cell.length_b   1.000
_cell.length_c   1.000
_cell.angle_alpha   90.00
_cell.angle_beta   90.00
_cell.angle_gamma   90.00
#
_symmetry.space_group_name_H-M   'P 1'
#
loop_
_entity.id
_entity.type
_entity.pdbx_description
1 polymer ?
#
loop_
_entity_poly.entity_id
_entity_poly.type
_entity_poly.pdbx_seq_one_letter_code
_entity_poly.pdbx_strand_id
1 'polypeptide(L)'
;MGWLLTRLSYVARGSSCSNEVQSVIFKLFAALLHNHDAAFAEKYVVQFINPLYRATSKLEELQAQQEYLMLQRQQNRNKNRKSGSAPEPVTPPESALLAQEVLQLLEQKLGATPFLEAYSFVQRKMAARRAARKLQRRTEAVSDPQRAAQRRMQKNEQKRRTKQMRKRKHAVLKGSTSAAVRPTKVLRPGAE
;
A
#
# COMPACT_ATOMS: atom_id res chain seq x y z
N MET A 1 28.40 0.74 -1.72
CA MET A 1 27.12 1.32 -1.26
C MET A 1 25.95 1.15 -2.24
N GLY A 2 26.09 1.40 -3.55
CA GLY A 2 24.95 1.36 -4.48
C GLY A 2 24.13 0.06 -4.54
N TRP A 3 24.78 -1.12 -4.49
CA TRP A 3 24.07 -2.40 -4.44
C TRP A 3 23.22 -2.56 -3.18
N LEU A 4 23.78 -2.20 -2.02
CA LEU A 4 23.09 -2.25 -0.73
C LEU A 4 21.83 -1.37 -0.74
N LEU A 5 21.96 -0.11 -1.15
CA LEU A 5 20.84 0.83 -1.22
C LEU A 5 19.77 0.36 -2.21
N THR A 6 20.18 -0.25 -3.33
CA THR A 6 19.23 -0.84 -4.28
C THR A 6 18.47 -2.02 -3.67
N ARG A 7 19.15 -2.86 -2.90
CA ARG A 7 18.54 -4.01 -2.23
C ARG A 7 17.58 -3.56 -1.12
N LEU A 8 18.00 -2.64 -0.26
CA LEU A 8 17.16 -2.07 0.80
C LEU A 8 15.93 -1.36 0.21
N SER A 9 16.13 -0.59 -0.86
CA SER A 9 15.05 0.02 -1.63
C SER A 9 14.07 -1.02 -2.18
N TYR A 10 14.53 -2.19 -2.63
CA TYR A 10 13.64 -3.26 -3.07
C TYR A 10 12.85 -3.88 -1.91
N VAL A 11 13.52 -4.15 -0.78
CA VAL A 11 12.89 -4.72 0.42
C VAL A 11 11.80 -3.78 0.95
N ALA A 12 12.10 -2.49 1.12
CA ALA A 12 11.14 -1.49 1.60
C ALA A 12 9.92 -1.28 0.67
N ARG A 13 10.01 -1.71 -0.60
CA ARG A 13 8.89 -1.64 -1.57
C ARG A 13 8.04 -2.90 -1.63
N GLY A 14 8.49 -4.00 -1.01
CA GLY A 14 7.83 -5.29 -1.09
C GLY A 14 6.48 -5.28 -0.36
N SER A 15 5.48 -5.95 -0.93
CA SER A 15 4.17 -6.12 -0.28
C SER A 15 4.22 -7.01 0.97
N SER A 16 5.32 -7.72 1.18
CA SER A 16 5.59 -8.58 2.34
C SER A 16 6.49 -7.92 3.39
N CYS A 17 6.94 -6.68 3.17
CA CYS A 17 7.74 -5.98 4.17
C CYS A 17 6.84 -5.59 5.35
N SER A 18 7.26 -5.95 6.55
CA SER A 18 6.62 -5.48 7.78
C SER A 18 6.87 -3.97 7.96
N ASN A 19 5.95 -3.28 8.63
CA ASN A 19 6.07 -1.83 8.84
C ASN A 19 7.32 -1.48 9.68
N GLU A 20 7.71 -2.38 10.58
CA GLU A 20 8.87 -2.23 11.46
C GLU A 20 10.18 -2.33 10.67
N VAL A 21 10.27 -3.27 9.73
CA VAL A 21 11.44 -3.38 8.84
C VAL A 21 11.54 -2.14 7.95
N GLN A 22 10.40 -1.66 7.46
CA GLN A 22 10.34 -0.44 6.66
C GLN A 22 10.81 0.79 7.46
N SER A 23 10.39 0.92 8.73
CA SER A 23 10.81 2.03 9.58
C SER A 23 12.31 1.97 9.90
N VAL A 24 12.89 0.80 10.16
CA VAL A 24 14.34 0.64 10.35
C VAL A 24 15.12 1.06 9.11
N ILE A 25 14.67 0.69 7.91
CA ILE A 25 15.32 1.08 6.65
C ILE A 25 15.28 2.60 6.47
N PHE A 26 14.17 3.25 6.81
CA PHE A 26 14.03 4.70 6.71
C PHE A 26 14.84 5.45 7.77
N LYS A 27 14.94 4.92 9.00
CA LYS A 27 15.86 5.44 10.03
C LYS A 27 17.31 5.36 9.56
N LEU A 28 17.70 4.26 8.92
CA LEU A 28 19.01 4.12 8.29
C LEU A 28 19.23 5.15 7.18
N PHE A 29 18.22 5.42 6.34
CA PHE A 29 18.32 6.46 5.31
C PHE A 29 18.52 7.85 5.93
N ALA A 30 17.76 8.21 6.97
CA ALA A 30 17.97 9.46 7.70
C ALA A 30 19.40 9.56 8.25
N ALA A 31 19.87 8.50 8.91
CA ALA A 31 21.23 8.44 9.46
C ALA A 31 22.31 8.63 8.37
N LEU A 32 22.16 8.00 7.20
CA LEU A 32 23.08 8.17 6.09
C LEU A 32 23.06 9.61 5.53
N LEU A 33 21.90 10.25 5.46
CA LEU A 33 21.78 11.63 4.99
C LEU A 33 22.33 12.66 5.99
N HIS A 34 22.35 12.32 7.29
CA HIS A 34 23.02 13.15 8.31
C HIS A 34 24.54 13.03 8.26
N ASN A 35 25.07 11.82 8.04
CA ASN A 35 26.50 11.54 8.08
C ASN A 35 27.26 11.83 6.77
N HIS A 36 26.55 12.07 5.66
CA HIS A 36 27.16 12.27 4.35
C HIS A 36 26.77 13.60 3.69
N ASP A 37 27.61 14.04 2.74
CA ASP A 37 27.44 15.29 1.99
C ASP A 37 26.35 15.21 0.91
N ALA A 38 25.96 16.38 0.39
CA ALA A 38 24.94 16.49 -0.66
C ALA A 38 25.27 15.67 -1.92
N ALA A 39 26.55 15.61 -2.32
CA ALA A 39 27.00 14.81 -3.48
C ALA A 39 26.71 13.30 -3.32
N PHE A 40 26.77 12.79 -2.09
CA PHE A 40 26.39 11.40 -1.81
C PHE A 40 24.88 11.20 -1.95
N ALA A 41 24.09 12.13 -1.41
CA ALA A 41 22.64 12.08 -1.49
C ALA A 41 22.16 12.15 -2.95
N GLU A 42 22.80 12.97 -3.78
CA GLU A 42 22.45 13.14 -5.20
C GLU A 42 22.68 11.85 -5.99
N LYS A 43 23.84 11.20 -5.77
CA LYS A 43 24.19 9.93 -6.44
C LYS A 43 23.18 8.81 -6.17
N TYR A 44 22.55 8.80 -5.00
CA TYR A 44 21.63 7.74 -4.58
C TYR A 44 20.17 8.20 -4.39
N VAL A 45 19.84 9.40 -4.86
CA VAL A 45 18.54 10.06 -4.67
C VAL A 45 17.38 9.18 -5.15
N VAL A 46 17.56 8.51 -6.28
CA VAL A 46 16.53 7.63 -6.87
C VAL A 46 16.28 6.40 -5.99
N GLN A 47 17.32 5.85 -5.36
CA GLN A 47 17.21 4.68 -4.48
C GLN A 47 16.45 5.03 -3.20
N PHE A 48 16.65 6.24 -2.67
CA PHE A 48 15.93 6.79 -1.52
C PHE A 48 14.47 7.14 -1.86
N ILE A 49 14.22 7.92 -2.92
CA ILE A 49 12.88 8.40 -3.27
C ILE A 49 11.93 7.24 -3.61
N ASN A 50 12.39 6.19 -4.30
CA ASN A 50 11.53 5.08 -4.73
C ASN A 50 10.69 4.42 -3.62
N PRO A 51 11.27 3.97 -2.49
CA PRO A 51 10.52 3.40 -1.38
C PRO A 51 9.77 4.47 -0.58
N LEU A 52 10.33 5.67 -0.40
CA LEU A 52 9.70 6.76 0.33
C LEU A 52 8.42 7.23 -0.35
N TYR A 53 8.48 7.50 -1.66
CA TYR A 53 7.33 7.89 -2.49
C TYR A 53 6.18 6.89 -2.40
N ARG A 54 6.47 5.58 -2.35
CA ARG A 54 5.43 4.55 -2.23
C ARG A 54 4.80 4.52 -0.85
N ALA A 55 5.59 4.78 0.20
CA ALA A 55 5.10 4.85 1.56
C ALA A 55 4.18 6.07 1.74
N THR A 56 4.59 7.23 1.23
CA THR A 56 3.81 8.47 1.30
C THR A 56 2.53 8.40 0.45
N SER A 57 2.62 7.93 -0.80
CA SER A 57 1.40 7.73 -1.62
C SER A 57 0.39 6.77 -0.95
N LYS A 58 0.87 5.73 -0.26
CA LYS A 58 -0.01 4.80 0.46
C LYS A 58 -0.69 5.50 1.65
N LEU A 59 0.01 6.39 2.35
CA LEU A 59 -0.54 7.17 3.44
C LEU A 59 -1.61 8.14 2.94
N GLU A 60 -1.32 8.89 1.87
CA GLU A 60 -2.29 9.79 1.21
C GLU A 60 -3.53 9.02 0.75
N GLU A 61 -3.37 7.85 0.14
CA GLU A 61 -4.48 6.97 -0.26
C GLU A 61 -5.32 6.51 0.94
N LEU A 62 -4.71 6.24 2.10
CA LEU A 62 -5.42 5.86 3.32
C LEU A 62 -6.17 7.05 3.93
N GLN A 63 -5.56 8.23 3.96
CA GLN A 63 -6.19 9.47 4.44
C GLN A 63 -7.41 9.81 3.59
N ALA A 64 -7.26 9.82 2.26
CA ALA A 64 -8.37 10.07 1.34
C ALA A 64 -9.51 9.03 1.50
N GLN A 65 -9.18 7.76 1.78
CA GLN A 65 -10.19 6.74 2.08
C GLN A 65 -10.92 7.01 3.39
N GLN A 66 -10.21 7.44 4.44
CA GLN A 66 -10.83 7.80 5.72
C GLN A 66 -11.76 8.99 5.55
N GLU A 67 -11.33 10.04 4.85
CA GLU A 67 -12.14 11.22 4.54
C GLU A 67 -13.40 10.85 3.76
N TYR A 68 -13.27 10.04 2.70
CA TYR A 68 -14.41 9.55 1.93
C TYR A 68 -15.41 8.77 2.81
N LEU A 69 -14.92 7.90 3.70
CA LEU A 69 -15.77 7.16 4.63
C LEU A 69 -16.46 8.07 5.64
N MET A 70 -15.79 9.13 6.11
CA MET A 70 -16.38 10.14 6.99
C MET A 70 -17.50 10.90 6.29
N LEU A 71 -17.28 11.37 5.06
CA LEU A 71 -18.29 12.05 4.25
C LEU A 71 -19.48 11.15 3.95
N GLN A 72 -19.24 9.91 3.55
CA GLN A 72 -20.29 8.92 3.30
C GLN A 72 -21.14 8.66 4.55
N ARG A 73 -20.51 8.69 5.74
CA ARG A 73 -21.23 8.55 7.01
C ARG A 73 -22.05 9.78 7.37
N GLN A 74 -21.52 10.98 7.17
CA GLN A 74 -22.29 12.20 7.40
C GLN A 74 -23.56 12.21 6.52
N GLN A 75 -23.43 11.82 5.24
CA GLN A 75 -24.57 11.66 4.34
C GLN A 75 -25.57 10.60 4.81
N ASN A 76 -25.10 9.47 5.34
CA ASN A 76 -25.96 8.38 5.83
C ASN A 76 -26.58 8.66 7.22
N ARG A 77 -25.96 9.53 8.04
CA ARG A 77 -26.50 9.96 9.35
C ARG A 77 -27.83 10.69 9.20
N ASN A 78 -28.01 11.46 8.14
CA ASN A 78 -29.29 12.12 7.84
C ASN A 78 -30.42 11.15 7.47
N LYS A 79 -30.13 9.88 7.16
CA LYS A 79 -31.13 8.87 6.77
C LYS A 79 -31.44 7.83 7.86
N ASN A 80 -30.59 7.65 8.87
CA ASN A 80 -30.79 6.65 9.92
C ASN A 80 -30.25 7.16 11.27
N ARG A 81 -31.15 7.47 12.21
CA ARG A 81 -30.86 7.80 13.64
C ARG A 81 -30.38 6.58 14.44
N LYS A 82 -29.48 5.75 13.92
CA LYS A 82 -28.93 4.60 14.66
C LYS A 82 -27.48 4.87 15.02
N SER A 83 -27.27 5.19 16.30
CA SER A 83 -25.99 5.40 16.98
C SER A 83 -25.13 4.14 16.90
N GLY A 84 -24.30 4.05 15.86
CA GLY A 84 -23.14 3.15 15.85
C GLY A 84 -21.97 3.85 16.54
N SER A 85 -21.26 3.13 17.40
CA SER A 85 -20.02 3.58 18.02
C SER A 85 -19.00 4.00 16.95
N ALA A 86 -18.29 5.10 17.22
CA ALA A 86 -17.22 5.58 16.37
C ALA A 86 -16.15 4.48 16.27
N PRO A 87 -15.74 4.05 15.07
CA PRO A 87 -14.56 3.22 14.93
C PRO A 87 -13.36 4.04 15.33
N GLU A 88 -12.49 3.38 16.08
CA GLU A 88 -11.17 3.86 16.42
C GLU A 88 -10.47 4.49 15.21
N PRO A 89 -9.85 5.68 15.36
CA PRO A 89 -9.05 6.28 14.32
C PRO A 89 -7.93 5.31 13.97
N VAL A 90 -7.86 4.91 12.70
CA VAL A 90 -6.76 4.07 12.21
C VAL A 90 -5.51 4.93 12.27
N THR A 91 -4.66 4.70 13.28
CA THR A 91 -3.40 5.42 13.44
C THR A 91 -2.56 5.27 12.17
N PRO A 92 -2.05 6.38 11.60
CA PRO A 92 -1.15 6.30 10.45
C PRO A 92 0.03 5.37 10.75
N PRO A 93 0.47 4.55 9.78
CA PRO A 93 1.66 3.74 9.99
C PRO A 93 2.87 4.65 10.23
N GLU A 94 3.59 4.45 11.35
CA GLU A 94 4.80 5.20 11.73
C GLU A 94 5.80 5.29 10.56
N SER A 95 5.96 4.20 9.81
CA SER A 95 6.87 4.13 8.66
C SER A 95 6.54 5.14 7.56
N ALA A 96 5.28 5.54 7.38
CA ALA A 96 4.91 6.50 6.36
C ALA A 96 5.12 7.95 6.80
N LEU A 97 4.94 8.25 8.09
CA LEU A 97 5.28 9.56 8.66
C LEU A 97 6.79 9.79 8.59
N LEU A 98 7.56 8.80 9.04
CA LEU A 98 9.01 8.79 8.91
C LEU A 98 9.46 8.97 7.45
N ALA A 99 8.72 8.39 6.49
CA ALA A 99 9.05 8.57 5.08
C ALA A 99 8.89 10.02 4.61
N GLN A 100 7.88 10.76 5.11
CA GLN A 100 7.70 12.18 4.81
C GLN A 100 8.84 13.01 5.40
N GLU A 101 9.22 12.75 6.66
CA GLU A 101 10.34 13.42 7.33
C GLU A 101 11.66 13.21 6.58
N VAL A 102 11.93 11.96 6.14
CA VAL A 102 13.14 11.65 5.37
C VAL A 102 13.13 12.35 4.00
N LEU A 103 11.97 12.48 3.35
CA LEU A 103 11.86 13.24 2.09
C LEU A 103 12.14 14.73 2.30
N GLN A 104 11.60 15.33 3.36
CA GLN A 104 11.88 16.73 3.71
C GLN A 104 13.36 16.95 4.00
N LEU A 105 13.99 16.03 4.73
CA LEU A 105 15.43 16.08 4.99
C LEU A 105 16.24 15.96 3.70
N LEU A 106 15.82 15.10 2.77
CA LEU A 106 16.46 14.94 1.47
C LEU A 106 16.35 16.22 0.61
N GLU A 107 15.18 16.87 0.61
CA GLU A 107 14.95 18.15 -0.07
C GLU A 107 15.82 19.26 0.51
N GLN A 108 15.91 19.36 1.84
CA GLN A 108 16.76 20.34 2.51
C GLN A 108 18.25 20.14 2.20
N LYS A 109 18.70 18.90 2.07
CA LYS A 109 20.11 18.56 1.80
C LYS A 109 20.52 18.79 0.34
N LEU A 110 19.64 18.50 -0.61
CA LEU A 110 19.92 18.59 -2.05
C LEU A 110 19.55 19.96 -2.63
N GLY A 111 18.62 20.66 -2.00
CA GLY A 111 17.96 21.82 -2.59
C GLY A 111 16.82 21.43 -3.53
N ALA A 112 15.98 22.40 -3.85
CA ALA A 112 14.71 22.17 -4.53
C ALA A 112 14.87 21.58 -5.94
N THR A 113 15.80 22.07 -6.75
CA THR A 113 15.92 21.69 -8.17
C THR A 113 16.32 20.22 -8.38
N PRO A 114 17.46 19.70 -7.86
CA PRO A 114 17.84 18.30 -8.07
C PRO A 114 16.84 17.34 -7.41
N PHE A 115 16.25 17.72 -6.28
CA PHE A 115 15.22 16.94 -5.62
C PHE A 115 13.96 16.80 -6.49
N LEU A 116 13.41 17.91 -6.99
CA LEU A 116 12.18 17.90 -7.79
C LEU A 116 12.36 17.13 -9.10
N GLU A 117 13.52 17.23 -9.73
CA GLU A 117 13.83 16.45 -10.94
C GLU A 117 13.81 14.94 -10.66
N ALA A 118 14.51 14.51 -9.61
CA ALA A 118 14.56 13.11 -9.20
C ALA A 118 13.18 12.58 -8.75
N TYR A 119 12.43 13.40 -8.00
CA TYR A 119 11.08 13.08 -7.54
C TYR A 119 10.12 12.90 -8.73
N SER A 120 10.11 13.87 -9.65
CA SER A 120 9.30 13.84 -10.86
C SER A 120 9.67 12.67 -11.78
N PHE A 121 10.97 12.34 -11.87
CA PHE A 121 11.42 11.15 -12.59
C PHE A 121 10.85 9.86 -12.00
N VAL A 122 10.91 9.70 -10.67
CA VAL A 122 10.33 8.52 -9.99
C VAL A 122 8.82 8.46 -10.18
N GLN A 123 8.11 9.58 -10.01
CA GLN A 123 6.67 9.68 -10.20
C GLN A 123 6.26 9.27 -11.63
N ARG A 124 6.92 9.83 -12.66
CA ARG A 124 6.68 9.47 -14.07
C ARG A 124 6.97 8.00 -14.34
N LYS A 125 8.11 7.48 -13.86
CA LYS A 125 8.50 6.07 -13.99
C LYS A 125 7.46 5.13 -13.34
N MET A 126 6.95 5.52 -12.18
CA MET A 126 5.89 4.80 -11.46
C MET A 126 4.58 4.79 -12.24
N ALA A 127 4.15 5.93 -12.77
CA ALA A 127 2.97 6.06 -13.61
C ALA A 127 3.10 5.23 -14.90
N ALA A 128 4.23 5.31 -15.59
CA ALA A 128 4.52 4.53 -16.80
C ALA A 128 4.46 3.02 -16.52
N ARG A 129 5.03 2.54 -15.40
CA ARG A 129 4.92 1.12 -14.99
C ARG A 129 3.50 0.68 -14.67
N ARG A 130 2.63 1.58 -14.18
CA ARG A 130 1.20 1.29 -13.99
C ARG A 130 0.49 1.21 -15.35
N ALA A 131 0.77 2.15 -16.25
CA ALA A 131 0.20 2.19 -17.59
C ALA A 131 0.60 0.96 -18.42
N ALA A 132 1.88 0.59 -18.43
CA ALA A 132 2.40 -0.60 -19.11
C ALA A 132 1.72 -1.88 -18.62
N ARG A 133 1.55 -2.06 -17.30
CA ARG A 133 0.82 -3.22 -16.75
C ARG A 133 -0.66 -3.22 -17.15
N LYS A 134 -1.29 -2.06 -17.30
CA LYS A 134 -2.69 -1.95 -17.76
C LYS A 134 -2.79 -2.32 -19.25
N LEU A 135 -1.85 -1.83 -20.06
CA LEU A 135 -1.75 -2.16 -21.48
C LEU A 135 -1.49 -3.65 -21.69
N GLN A 136 -0.54 -4.23 -20.95
CA GLN A 136 -0.22 -5.67 -21.00
C GLN A 136 -1.45 -6.53 -20.67
N ARG A 137 -2.27 -6.12 -19.68
CA ARG A 137 -3.51 -6.86 -19.37
C ARG A 137 -4.57 -6.75 -20.47
N ARG A 138 -4.63 -5.61 -21.18
CA ARG A 138 -5.55 -5.42 -22.32
C ARG A 138 -5.12 -6.24 -23.52
N THR A 139 -3.83 -6.20 -23.85
CA THR A 139 -3.25 -6.98 -24.95
C THR A 139 -3.36 -8.47 -24.69
N GLU A 140 -3.12 -8.93 -23.45
CA GLU A 140 -3.31 -10.34 -23.07
C GLU A 140 -4.77 -10.78 -23.18
N ALA A 141 -5.76 -9.91 -22.97
CA ALA A 141 -7.16 -10.28 -23.18
C ALA A 141 -7.51 -10.58 -24.64
N VAL A 142 -6.75 -9.99 -25.58
CA VAL A 142 -6.91 -10.22 -27.03
C VAL A 142 -6.04 -11.37 -27.52
N SER A 143 -4.78 -11.42 -27.07
CA SER A 143 -3.80 -12.44 -27.50
C SER A 143 -3.95 -13.79 -26.81
N ASP A 144 -4.34 -13.81 -25.53
CA ASP A 144 -4.54 -15.03 -24.73
C ASP A 144 -5.81 -14.92 -23.86
N PRO A 145 -6.99 -15.18 -24.46
CA PRO A 145 -8.25 -15.06 -23.75
C PRO A 145 -8.40 -16.07 -22.61
N GLN A 146 -7.77 -17.25 -22.71
CA GLN A 146 -7.84 -18.28 -21.67
C GLN A 146 -7.13 -17.84 -20.40
N ARG A 147 -5.91 -17.29 -20.51
CA ARG A 147 -5.16 -16.76 -19.37
C ARG A 147 -5.82 -15.53 -18.77
N ALA A 148 -6.45 -14.68 -19.59
CA ALA A 148 -7.29 -13.60 -19.10
C ALA A 148 -8.50 -14.13 -18.29
N ALA A 149 -9.18 -15.18 -18.77
CA ALA A 149 -10.28 -15.83 -18.06
C ALA A 149 -9.83 -16.47 -16.73
N GLN A 150 -8.72 -17.21 -16.72
CA GLN A 150 -8.15 -17.79 -15.50
C GLN A 150 -7.85 -16.73 -14.43
N ARG A 151 -7.25 -15.60 -14.80
CA ARG A 151 -7.01 -14.49 -13.87
C ARG A 151 -8.30 -13.87 -13.34
N ARG A 152 -9.35 -13.78 -14.17
CA ARG A 152 -10.68 -13.34 -13.72
C ARG A 152 -11.26 -14.34 -12.71
N MET A 153 -11.16 -15.64 -12.94
CA MET A 153 -11.59 -16.69 -12.01
C MET A 153 -10.84 -16.59 -10.67
N GLN A 154 -9.51 -16.51 -10.69
CA GLN A 154 -8.69 -16.35 -9.48
C GLN A 154 -9.06 -15.09 -8.69
N LYS A 155 -9.26 -13.96 -9.37
CA LYS A 155 -9.68 -12.70 -8.73
C LYS A 155 -11.06 -12.83 -8.09
N ASN A 156 -11.99 -13.51 -8.75
CA ASN A 156 -13.33 -13.74 -8.22
C ASN A 156 -13.29 -14.67 -7.00
N GLU A 157 -12.47 -15.71 -7.04
CA GLU A 157 -12.27 -16.61 -5.90
C GLU A 157 -11.66 -15.87 -4.70
N GLN A 158 -10.62 -15.06 -4.93
CA GLN A 158 -10.01 -14.25 -3.88
C GLN A 158 -11.03 -13.29 -3.24
N LYS A 159 -11.85 -12.61 -4.06
CA LYS A 159 -12.95 -11.77 -3.55
C LYS A 159 -13.93 -12.57 -2.71
N ARG A 160 -14.30 -13.78 -3.13
CA ARG A 160 -15.18 -14.69 -2.38
C ARG A 160 -14.57 -15.02 -1.02
N ARG A 161 -13.30 -15.42 -0.98
CA ARG A 161 -12.56 -15.75 0.25
C ARG A 161 -12.46 -14.55 1.20
N THR A 162 -12.08 -13.36 0.71
CA THR A 162 -12.00 -12.14 1.54
C THR A 162 -13.36 -11.74 2.11
N LYS A 163 -14.45 -11.84 1.33
CA LYS A 163 -15.81 -11.57 1.83
C LYS A 163 -16.22 -12.56 2.93
N GLN A 164 -15.97 -13.85 2.74
CA GLN A 164 -16.25 -14.87 3.76
C GLN A 164 -15.47 -14.61 5.05
N MET A 165 -14.18 -14.28 4.95
CA MET A 165 -13.35 -13.94 6.10
C MET A 165 -13.89 -12.71 6.86
N ARG A 166 -14.27 -11.64 6.15
CA ARG A 166 -14.89 -10.45 6.76
C ARG A 166 -16.21 -10.78 7.48
N LYS A 167 -17.08 -11.58 6.85
CA LYS A 167 -18.34 -12.04 7.46
C LYS A 167 -18.09 -12.79 8.76
N ARG A 168 -17.10 -13.70 8.77
CA ARG A 168 -16.71 -14.45 9.98
C ARG A 168 -16.20 -13.54 11.09
N LYS A 169 -15.27 -12.63 10.78
CA LYS A 169 -14.76 -11.65 11.76
C LYS A 169 -15.90 -10.86 12.42
N HIS A 170 -16.88 -10.44 11.61
CA HIS A 170 -18.04 -9.72 12.12
C HIS A 170 -19.02 -10.60 12.92
N ALA A 171 -19.24 -11.85 12.53
CA ALA A 171 -20.06 -12.80 13.29
C ALA A 171 -19.44 -13.14 14.66
N VAL A 172 -18.12 -13.29 14.70
CA VAL A 172 -17.34 -13.43 15.94
C VAL A 172 -17.46 -12.18 16.82
N LEU A 173 -17.28 -10.99 16.25
CA LEU A 173 -17.40 -9.73 16.99
C LEU A 173 -18.80 -9.53 17.60
N LYS A 174 -19.84 -10.03 16.92
CA LYS A 174 -21.23 -10.01 17.40
C LYS A 174 -21.58 -11.16 18.36
N GLY A 175 -20.65 -12.05 18.68
CA GLY A 175 -20.89 -13.20 19.58
C GLY A 175 -21.76 -14.31 18.99
N SER A 176 -22.18 -14.20 17.72
CA SER A 176 -23.08 -15.19 17.08
C SER A 176 -22.38 -16.50 16.73
N THR A 177 -21.06 -16.51 16.66
CA THR A 177 -20.24 -17.70 16.39
C THR A 177 -18.91 -17.60 17.14
N SER A 178 -18.49 -18.66 17.82
CA SER A 178 -17.17 -18.69 18.47
C SER A 178 -16.04 -18.71 17.45
N ALA A 179 -14.95 -17.97 17.72
CA ALA A 179 -13.76 -17.93 16.87
C ALA A 179 -13.10 -19.31 16.67
N ALA A 180 -13.34 -20.24 17.60
CA ALA A 180 -12.83 -21.61 17.59
C ALA A 180 -13.55 -22.55 16.60
N VAL A 181 -14.73 -22.20 16.09
CA VAL A 181 -15.49 -23.06 15.17
C VAL A 181 -14.87 -22.98 13.78
N ARG A 182 -14.14 -24.04 13.39
CA ARG A 182 -13.64 -24.17 12.03
C ARG A 182 -14.81 -24.37 11.07
N PRO A 183 -14.82 -23.69 9.91
CA PRO A 183 -15.85 -23.91 8.91
C PRO A 183 -15.76 -25.35 8.41
N THR A 184 -16.77 -26.16 8.71
CA THR A 184 -16.96 -27.44 8.06
C THR A 184 -17.11 -27.17 6.56
N LYS A 185 -16.29 -27.82 5.73
CA LYS A 185 -16.49 -27.82 4.27
C LYS A 185 -17.81 -28.55 4.02
N VAL A 186 -18.91 -27.80 3.96
CA VAL A 186 -20.16 -28.34 3.43
C VAL A 186 -19.91 -28.51 1.93
N LEU A 187 -19.69 -29.75 1.48
CA LEU A 187 -19.71 -30.05 0.05
C LEU A 187 -21.07 -29.59 -0.48
N ARG A 188 -21.06 -28.88 -1.61
CA ARG A 188 -22.32 -28.54 -2.28
C ARG A 188 -22.97 -29.85 -2.72
N PRO A 189 -24.28 -30.04 -2.52
CA PRO A 189 -25.00 -31.14 -3.14
C PRO A 189 -24.74 -31.13 -4.65
N GLY A 190 -24.20 -32.22 -5.20
CA GLY A 190 -23.87 -32.36 -6.63
C GLY A 190 -22.45 -31.97 -7.06
N ALA A 191 -21.48 -31.85 -6.15
CA ALA A 191 -20.06 -31.82 -6.51
C ALA A 191 -19.49 -33.25 -6.44
N GLU A 192 -19.54 -33.98 -7.56
CA GLU A 192 -18.65 -35.12 -7.81
C GLU A 192 -17.24 -34.63 -8.18
#